data_AF-A0A101JNM3-F1
#
_entry.id   AF-A0A101JNM3-F1
#
_cell.length_a   1.000
_cell.length_b   1.000
_cell.length_c   1.000
_cell.angle_alpha   90.00
_cell.angle_beta   90.00
_cell.angle_gamma   90.00
#
_symmetry.space_group_name_H-M   'P 1'
#
loop_
_entity.id
_entity.type
_entity.pdbx_description
1 polymer ?
#
loop_
_entity_poly.entity_id
_entity_poly.type
_entity_poly.pdbx_seq_one_letter_code
_entity_poly.pdbx_strand_id
1 'polypeptide(L)'
;FLLFMAAGNIYFDRHPVFTYGSLAITGGMISGSVIVAKAVVTLAAVLSFSFCVPFHRFGNALRSFGVPEVFITQLQLVYRYSFLLAPEARSLQKARDLRSFGNRGKDLFTTAQLIGSLLVRTTARAERIYMAMTARGFRNNLSAEDNSPFTAKDGAVVATALLCFTGVWLLFRV
;
A
#
# COMPACT_ATOMS: atom_id res chain seq x y z
N PHE A 1 12.39 14.51 1.30
CA PHE A 1 11.65 14.99 2.48
C PHE A 1 12.27 14.48 3.79
N LEU A 2 12.31 13.16 4.05
CA LEU A 2 12.86 12.62 5.32
C LEU A 2 14.34 13.00 5.58
N LEU A 3 15.20 12.96 4.56
CA LEU A 3 16.60 13.43 4.69
C LEU A 3 16.69 14.92 5.01
N PHE A 4 15.76 15.74 4.50
CA PHE A 4 15.69 17.16 4.82
C PHE A 4 15.25 17.38 6.27
N MET A 5 14.29 16.60 6.75
CA MET A 5 13.86 16.63 8.16
C MET A 5 15.00 16.18 9.10
N ALA A 6 15.73 15.13 8.75
CA ALA A 6 16.88 14.66 9.53
C ALA A 6 18.04 15.68 9.55
N ALA A 7 18.33 16.33 8.42
CA ALA A 7 19.34 17.38 8.32
C ALA A 7 18.95 18.64 9.11
N GLY A 8 17.67 19.02 9.07
CA GLY A 8 17.13 20.12 9.87
C GLY A 8 17.26 19.84 11.37
N ASN A 9 17.04 18.60 11.79
CA ASN A 9 17.17 18.18 13.19
C ASN A 9 18.62 18.26 13.71
N ILE A 10 19.59 17.91 12.87
CA ILE A 10 21.03 18.12 13.13
C ILE A 10 21.38 19.60 13.27
N TYR A 11 20.73 20.47 12.50
CA TYR A 11 21.04 21.89 12.45
C TYR A 11 20.43 22.68 13.60
N PHE A 12 19.19 22.37 13.98
CA PHE A 12 18.42 23.12 14.99
C PHE A 12 18.67 22.65 16.42
N ASP A 13 18.88 21.35 16.65
CA ASP A 13 18.95 20.81 18.01
C ASP A 13 20.42 20.59 18.43
N ARG A 14 21.01 21.63 19.03
CA ARG A 14 22.44 21.70 19.40
C ARG A 14 22.76 21.30 20.85
N HIS A 15 21.85 20.65 21.56
CA HIS A 15 22.11 20.22 22.93
C HIS A 15 23.17 19.10 22.99
N PRO A 16 24.34 19.32 23.63
CA PRO A 16 25.37 18.30 23.73
C PRO A 16 24.97 17.26 24.79
N VAL A 17 24.85 16.00 24.40
CA VAL A 17 24.44 14.90 25.30
C VAL A 17 25.63 14.04 25.71
N PHE A 18 26.67 13.92 24.87
CA PHE A 18 27.91 13.21 25.17
C PHE A 18 29.13 13.95 24.59
N THR A 19 30.16 14.16 25.40
CA THR A 19 31.47 14.67 24.97
C THR A 19 32.50 13.56 25.07
N TYR A 20 32.97 13.05 23.93
CA TYR A 20 34.15 12.18 23.86
C TYR A 20 35.27 12.97 23.19
N GLY A 21 36.19 13.52 23.98
CA GLY A 21 37.27 14.38 23.48
C GLY A 21 36.75 15.68 22.81
N SER A 22 37.20 16.00 21.59
CA SER A 22 36.84 17.24 20.87
C SER A 22 35.61 17.12 19.96
N LEU A 23 34.96 15.94 19.89
CA LEU A 23 33.70 15.77 19.17
C LEU A 23 32.56 15.72 20.18
N ALA A 24 31.78 16.81 20.25
CA ALA A 24 30.50 16.81 20.94
C ALA A 24 29.46 16.11 20.06
N ILE A 25 28.95 14.96 20.50
CA ILE A 25 27.81 14.32 19.86
C ILE A 25 26.57 15.05 20.32
N THR A 26 26.02 15.83 19.39
CA THR A 26 24.83 16.63 19.61
C THR A 26 23.57 15.75 19.56
N GLY A 27 22.58 16.03 20.42
CA GLY A 27 21.27 15.37 20.41
C GLY A 27 20.60 15.38 19.03
N GLY A 28 20.79 16.44 18.23
CA GLY A 28 20.31 16.53 16.85
C GLY A 28 20.88 15.47 15.90
N MET A 29 22.12 15.01 16.10
CA MET A 29 22.70 13.91 15.30
C MET A 29 22.07 12.56 15.63
N ILE A 30 21.80 12.30 16.91
CA ILE A 30 21.15 11.08 17.38
C ILE A 30 19.73 11.05 16.83
N SER A 31 18.94 12.08 17.11
CA SER A 31 17.54 12.16 16.69
C SER A 31 17.40 12.17 15.16
N GLY A 32 18.30 12.82 14.43
CA GLY A 32 18.37 12.74 12.97
C GLY A 32 18.60 11.33 12.45
N SER A 33 19.53 10.57 13.08
CA SER A 33 19.77 9.17 12.72
C SER A 33 18.58 8.26 13.04
N VAL A 34 17.87 8.51 14.14
CA VAL A 34 16.64 7.79 14.51
C VAL A 34 15.55 7.99 13.47
N ILE A 35 15.34 9.21 12.98
CA ILE A 35 14.34 9.51 11.94
C ILE A 35 14.63 8.70 10.67
N VAL A 36 15.89 8.68 10.23
CA VAL A 36 16.30 7.92 9.04
C VAL A 36 16.13 6.43 9.25
N ALA A 37 16.61 5.89 10.38
CA ALA A 37 16.52 4.47 10.69
C ALA A 37 15.06 4.00 10.78
N LYS A 38 14.20 4.77 11.47
CA LYS A 38 12.77 4.47 11.60
C LYS A 38 12.08 4.46 10.24
N ALA A 39 12.43 5.38 9.35
CA ALA A 39 11.91 5.39 7.98
C ALA A 39 12.34 4.16 7.19
N VAL A 40 13.62 3.76 7.27
CA VAL A 40 14.12 2.56 6.59
C VAL A 40 13.42 1.29 7.10
N VAL A 41 13.29 1.14 8.42
CA VAL A 41 12.60 -0.01 9.03
C VAL A 41 11.13 -0.05 8.62
N THR A 42 10.44 1.10 8.64
CA THR A 42 9.02 1.18 8.25
C THR A 42 8.84 0.83 6.78
N LEU A 43 9.70 1.35 5.89
CA LEU A 43 9.63 1.04 4.46
C LEU A 43 9.92 -0.44 4.20
N ALA A 44 10.94 -1.01 4.85
CA ALA A 44 11.26 -2.43 4.74
C ALA A 44 10.10 -3.32 5.20
N ALA A 45 9.44 -2.97 6.31
CA ALA A 45 8.28 -3.70 6.81
C ALA A 45 7.10 -3.65 5.83
N VAL A 46 6.77 -2.47 5.30
CA VAL A 46 5.68 -2.30 4.32
C VAL A 46 5.97 -3.08 3.02
N LEU A 47 7.20 -3.01 2.52
CA LEU A 47 7.60 -3.74 1.32
C LEU A 47 7.55 -5.26 1.57
N SER A 48 8.11 -5.74 2.68
CA SER A 48 8.06 -7.16 3.04
C SER A 48 6.63 -7.66 3.13
N PHE A 49 5.74 -6.91 3.79
CA PHE A 49 4.31 -7.24 3.85
C PHE A 49 3.69 -7.30 2.44
N SER A 50 3.97 -6.31 1.60
CA SER A 50 3.45 -6.25 0.23
C SER A 50 3.92 -7.40 -0.66
N PHE A 51 5.11 -7.95 -0.42
CA PHE A 51 5.64 -9.10 -1.18
C PHE A 51 5.20 -10.45 -0.62
N CYS A 52 5.05 -10.57 0.70
CA CYS A 52 4.74 -11.84 1.35
C CYS A 52 3.25 -12.18 1.40
N VAL A 53 2.36 -11.17 1.42
CA VAL A 53 0.91 -11.39 1.62
C VAL A 53 0.15 -11.15 0.31
N PRO A 54 -0.39 -12.20 -0.34
CA PRO A 54 -1.24 -12.01 -1.50
C PRO A 54 -2.60 -11.44 -1.08
N PHE A 55 -3.17 -10.58 -1.93
CA PHE A 55 -4.37 -9.79 -1.60
C PHE A 55 -5.61 -10.62 -1.23
N HIS A 56 -5.72 -11.87 -1.70
CA HIS A 56 -6.83 -12.75 -1.30
C HIS A 56 -6.76 -13.14 0.19
N ARG A 57 -5.55 -13.35 0.74
CA ARG A 57 -5.35 -13.64 2.17
C ARG A 57 -5.67 -12.43 3.05
N PHE A 58 -5.47 -11.22 2.53
CA PHE A 58 -5.90 -10.00 3.20
C PHE A 58 -7.42 -9.97 3.42
N GLY A 59 -8.21 -10.40 2.43
CA GLY A 59 -9.67 -10.51 2.58
C GLY A 59 -10.08 -11.48 3.69
N ASN A 60 -9.39 -12.62 3.82
CA ASN A 60 -9.65 -13.59 4.89
C ASN A 60 -9.26 -13.04 6.28
N ALA A 61 -8.18 -12.25 6.37
CA ALA A 61 -7.84 -11.54 7.60
C ALA A 61 -8.91 -10.50 7.98
N LEU A 62 -9.50 -9.78 7.01
CA LEU A 62 -10.61 -8.86 7.28
C LEU A 62 -11.85 -9.59 7.81
N ARG A 63 -12.10 -10.82 7.32
CA ARG A 63 -13.18 -11.68 7.83
C ARG A 63 -12.99 -12.01 9.31
N SER A 64 -11.77 -12.32 9.75
CA SER A 64 -11.50 -12.60 11.17
C SER A 64 -11.62 -11.37 12.07
N PHE A 65 -11.47 -10.17 11.53
CA PHE A 65 -11.77 -8.92 12.23
C PHE A 65 -13.27 -8.57 12.30
N GLY A 66 -14.16 -9.42 11.77
CA GLY A 66 -15.61 -9.21 11.81
C GLY A 66 -16.16 -8.28 10.73
N VAL A 67 -15.38 -7.99 9.67
CA VAL A 67 -15.86 -7.18 8.55
C VAL A 67 -16.94 -7.95 7.76
N PRO A 68 -18.09 -7.33 7.41
CA PRO A 68 -19.12 -7.99 6.62
C PRO A 68 -18.63 -8.46 5.24
N GLU A 69 -19.08 -9.64 4.81
CA GLU A 69 -18.68 -10.29 3.55
C GLU A 69 -18.86 -9.44 2.29
N VAL A 70 -19.85 -8.54 2.32
CA VAL A 70 -20.11 -7.60 1.23
C VAL A 70 -18.89 -6.71 0.99
N PHE A 71 -18.29 -6.15 2.04
CA PHE A 71 -17.13 -5.26 1.90
C PHE A 71 -15.90 -6.01 1.39
N ILE A 72 -15.68 -7.24 1.88
CA ILE A 72 -14.57 -8.09 1.45
C ILE A 72 -14.72 -8.42 -0.04
N THR A 73 -15.92 -8.83 -0.44
CA THR A 73 -16.27 -9.10 -1.84
C THR A 73 -16.01 -7.86 -2.71
N GLN A 74 -16.53 -6.70 -2.33
CA GLN A 74 -16.34 -5.47 -3.10
C GLN A 74 -14.85 -5.13 -3.25
N LEU A 75 -14.08 -5.23 -2.17
CA LEU A 75 -12.65 -4.97 -2.18
C LEU A 75 -11.89 -5.92 -3.12
N GLN A 76 -12.21 -7.21 -3.10
CA GLN A 76 -11.62 -8.21 -4.00
C GLN A 76 -11.94 -7.94 -5.47
N LEU A 77 -13.18 -7.55 -5.78
CA LEU A 77 -13.58 -7.19 -7.14
C LEU A 77 -12.83 -5.95 -7.62
N VAL A 78 -12.72 -4.91 -6.79
CA VAL A 78 -11.95 -3.70 -7.11
C VAL A 78 -10.50 -4.05 -7.42
N TYR A 79 -9.85 -4.87 -6.59
CA TYR A 79 -8.47 -5.31 -6.84
C TYR A 79 -8.36 -6.11 -8.14
N ARG A 80 -9.18 -7.15 -8.32
CA ARG A 80 -9.14 -8.01 -9.51
C ARG A 80 -9.40 -7.23 -10.79
N TYR A 81 -10.35 -6.30 -10.78
CA TYR A 81 -10.73 -5.53 -11.96
C TYR A 81 -9.85 -4.30 -12.21
N SER A 82 -9.11 -3.80 -11.21
CA SER A 82 -8.12 -2.74 -11.42
C SER A 82 -7.07 -3.15 -12.44
N PHE A 83 -6.53 -4.37 -12.35
CA PHE A 83 -5.58 -4.90 -13.34
C PHE A 83 -6.20 -5.12 -14.71
N LEU A 84 -7.51 -5.39 -14.77
CA LEU A 84 -8.22 -5.60 -16.01
C LEU A 84 -8.56 -4.28 -16.72
N LEU A 85 -8.79 -3.22 -15.96
CA LEU A 85 -9.13 -1.87 -16.44
C LEU A 85 -7.88 -1.04 -16.77
N ALA A 86 -6.76 -1.26 -16.09
CA ALA A 86 -5.49 -0.58 -16.35
C ALA A 86 -5.03 -0.61 -17.82
N PRO A 87 -5.00 -1.75 -18.53
CA PRO A 87 -4.62 -1.78 -19.94
C PRO A 87 -5.64 -1.08 -20.85
N GLU A 88 -6.94 -1.14 -20.52
CA GLU A 88 -7.97 -0.43 -21.28
C GLU A 88 -7.81 1.09 -21.14
N ALA A 89 -7.58 1.58 -19.93
CA ALA A 89 -7.26 2.98 -19.66
C ALA A 89 -5.98 3.43 -20.40
N ARG A 90 -4.91 2.61 -20.38
CA ARG A 90 -3.68 2.90 -21.14
C ARG A 90 -3.90 2.95 -22.64
N SER A 91 -4.75 2.07 -23.18
CA SER A 91 -5.10 2.05 -24.60
C SER A 91 -5.86 3.33 -25.01
N LEU A 92 -6.81 3.79 -24.19
CA LEU A 92 -7.50 5.06 -24.39
C LEU A 92 -6.54 6.25 -24.33
N GLN A 93 -5.59 6.24 -23.40
CA GLN A 93 -4.54 7.27 -23.31
C GLN A 93 -3.68 7.27 -24.58
N LYS A 94 -3.22 6.11 -25.03
CA LYS A 94 -2.40 5.98 -26.24
C LYS A 94 -3.14 6.43 -27.50
N ALA A 95 -4.42 6.06 -27.63
CA ALA A 95 -5.25 6.49 -28.77
C ALA A 95 -5.43 8.00 -28.81
N ARG A 96 -5.57 8.65 -27.64
CA ARG A 96 -5.59 10.11 -27.54
C ARG A 96 -4.25 10.72 -27.97
N ASP A 97 -3.14 10.20 -27.46
CA ASP A 97 -1.80 10.70 -27.77
C ASP A 97 -1.46 10.57 -29.28
N LEU A 98 -2.01 9.56 -29.97
CA LEU A 98 -1.90 9.42 -31.43
C LEU A 98 -2.76 10.43 -32.21
N ARG A 99 -3.90 10.86 -31.65
CA ARG A 99 -4.81 11.83 -32.29
C ARG A 99 -4.40 13.27 -32.04
N SER A 100 -3.60 13.53 -31.01
CA SER A 100 -3.17 14.87 -30.64
C SER A 100 -1.66 15.02 -30.70
N PHE A 101 -1.17 15.86 -31.62
CA PHE A 101 0.26 16.15 -31.72
C PHE A 101 0.74 17.04 -30.57
N GLY A 102 1.77 16.58 -29.85
CA GLY A 102 2.46 17.36 -28.81
C GLY A 102 1.65 17.53 -27.52
N ASN A 103 1.54 18.76 -27.02
CA ASN A 103 0.81 19.08 -25.78
C ASN A 103 -0.69 19.38 -26.03
N ARG A 104 -1.14 19.39 -27.29
CA ARG A 104 -2.56 19.49 -27.62
C ARG A 104 -3.26 18.22 -27.12
N GLY A 105 -4.48 18.31 -26.60
CA GLY A 105 -5.25 17.14 -26.13
C GLY A 105 -5.01 16.68 -24.70
N LYS A 106 -4.05 17.25 -23.95
CA LYS A 106 -3.87 17.02 -22.50
C LYS A 106 -4.68 17.97 -21.62
N ASP A 107 -5.65 18.66 -22.21
CA ASP A 107 -6.53 19.54 -21.46
C ASP A 107 -7.40 18.75 -20.47
N LEU A 108 -7.84 19.44 -19.42
CA LEU A 108 -8.68 18.87 -18.38
C LEU A 108 -10.00 18.35 -18.97
N PHE A 109 -10.59 19.07 -19.93
CA PHE A 109 -11.83 18.64 -20.58
C PHE A 109 -11.65 17.35 -21.38
N THR A 110 -10.58 17.23 -22.17
CA THR A 110 -10.30 16.01 -22.94
C THR A 110 -10.03 14.82 -22.02
N THR A 111 -9.36 15.05 -20.89
CA THR A 111 -9.12 14.02 -19.88
C THR A 111 -10.42 13.58 -19.21
N ALA A 112 -11.31 14.53 -18.90
CA ALA A 112 -12.63 14.26 -18.35
C ALA A 112 -13.50 13.43 -19.32
N GLN A 113 -13.46 13.72 -20.62
CA GLN A 113 -14.15 12.92 -21.63
C GLN A 113 -13.66 11.46 -21.67
N LEU A 114 -12.35 11.24 -21.53
CA LEU A 114 -11.79 9.89 -21.47
C LEU A 114 -12.21 9.15 -20.21
N ILE A 115 -12.18 9.82 -19.05
CA ILE A 115 -12.67 9.25 -17.79
C ILE A 115 -14.15 8.90 -17.89
N GLY A 116 -14.98 9.79 -18.45
CA GLY A 116 -16.40 9.54 -18.69
C GLY A 116 -16.62 8.33 -19.61
N SER A 117 -15.85 8.22 -20.70
CA SER A 117 -15.94 7.06 -21.59
C SER A 117 -15.54 5.75 -20.90
N LEU A 118 -14.54 5.80 -20.01
CA LEU A 118 -14.11 4.65 -19.22
C LEU A 118 -15.20 4.27 -18.21
N LEU A 119 -15.82 5.24 -17.54
CA LEU A 119 -16.90 5.03 -16.57
C LEU A 119 -18.11 4.34 -17.21
N VAL A 120 -18.55 4.78 -18.40
CA VAL A 120 -19.67 4.12 -19.11
C VAL A 120 -19.31 2.68 -19.48
N ARG A 121 -18.07 2.41 -19.88
CA ARG A 121 -17.62 1.05 -20.20
C ARG A 121 -17.51 0.16 -18.97
N THR A 122 -17.00 0.69 -17.86
CA THR A 122 -16.82 -0.07 -16.61
C THR A 122 -18.15 -0.40 -15.95
N THR A 123 -19.13 0.53 -15.99
CA THR A 123 -20.50 0.30 -15.48
C THR A 123 -21.22 -0.77 -16.29
N ALA A 124 -21.24 -0.67 -17.63
CA ALA A 124 -21.81 -1.71 -18.49
C ALA A 124 -21.08 -3.08 -18.36
N ARG A 125 -19.80 -3.07 -17.98
CA ARG A 125 -19.06 -4.29 -17.66
C ARG A 125 -19.44 -4.86 -16.30
N ALA A 126 -19.60 -4.00 -15.29
CA ALA A 126 -19.99 -4.39 -13.94
C ALA A 126 -21.37 -5.07 -13.94
N GLU A 127 -22.34 -4.55 -14.69
CA GLU A 127 -23.66 -5.18 -14.86
C GLU A 127 -23.54 -6.57 -15.47
N ARG A 128 -22.78 -6.73 -16.56
CA ARG A 128 -22.56 -8.04 -17.19
C ARG A 128 -21.89 -9.04 -16.25
N ILE A 129 -20.93 -8.60 -15.45
CA ILE A 129 -20.27 -9.43 -14.44
C ILE A 129 -21.27 -9.83 -13.36
N TYR A 130 -22.07 -8.89 -12.86
CA TYR A 130 -23.07 -9.15 -11.85
C TYR A 130 -24.11 -10.16 -12.33
N MET A 131 -24.64 -9.99 -13.54
CA MET A 131 -25.59 -10.96 -14.13
C MET A 131 -24.97 -12.36 -14.25
N ALA A 132 -23.69 -12.46 -14.67
CA ALA A 132 -22.98 -13.73 -14.74
C ALA A 132 -22.73 -14.35 -13.35
N MET A 133 -22.48 -13.55 -12.32
CA MET A 133 -22.35 -14.00 -10.94
C MET A 133 -23.68 -14.54 -10.42
N THR A 134 -24.78 -13.82 -10.62
CA THR A 134 -26.13 -14.23 -10.21
C THR A 134 -26.55 -15.52 -10.92
N ALA A 135 -26.29 -15.65 -12.23
CA ALA A 135 -26.58 -16.88 -12.98
C ALA A 135 -25.80 -18.11 -12.48
N ARG A 136 -24.64 -17.91 -11.86
CA ARG A 136 -23.83 -18.98 -11.22
C ARG A 136 -24.20 -19.25 -9.76
N GLY A 137 -25.23 -18.58 -9.23
CA GLY A 137 -25.69 -18.78 -7.85
C GLY A 137 -24.88 -18.01 -6.81
N PHE A 138 -24.42 -16.79 -7.10
CA PHE A 138 -23.68 -15.97 -6.15
C PHE A 138 -24.48 -15.70 -4.86
N ARG A 139 -23.95 -16.16 -3.72
CA ARG A 139 -24.55 -16.01 -2.37
C ARG A 139 -23.74 -15.07 -1.46
N ASN A 140 -23.32 -13.94 -2.01
CA ASN A 140 -22.68 -12.85 -1.25
C ASN A 140 -21.28 -13.17 -0.69
N ASN A 141 -20.64 -14.23 -1.18
CA ASN A 141 -19.28 -14.61 -0.82
C ASN A 141 -18.54 -15.08 -2.09
N LEU A 142 -17.36 -14.49 -2.32
CA LEU A 142 -16.38 -15.01 -3.26
C LEU A 142 -15.54 -16.02 -2.48
N SER A 143 -16.07 -17.21 -2.24
CA SER A 143 -15.38 -18.24 -1.46
C SER A 143 -14.05 -18.61 -2.12
N ALA A 144 -12.95 -18.08 -1.58
CA ALA A 144 -11.65 -18.71 -1.62
C ALA A 144 -11.47 -19.33 -0.23
N GLU A 145 -11.84 -20.60 -0.09
CA GLU A 145 -11.54 -21.38 1.11
C GLU A 145 -10.03 -21.59 1.19
N ASP A 146 -9.31 -20.60 1.71
CA ASP A 146 -7.94 -20.77 2.17
C ASP A 146 -8.00 -21.03 3.68
N ASN A 147 -8.36 -22.27 4.03
CA ASN A 147 -8.31 -22.77 5.40
C ASN A 147 -6.89 -23.27 5.71
N SER A 148 -5.88 -22.41 5.53
CA SER A 148 -4.52 -22.74 5.97
C SER A 148 -4.47 -22.65 7.50
N PRO A 149 -4.29 -23.77 8.22
CA PRO A 149 -4.23 -23.73 9.67
C PRO A 149 -2.99 -22.94 10.11
N PHE A 150 -3.14 -22.17 11.19
CA PHE A 150 -2.04 -21.42 11.80
C PHE A 150 -0.92 -22.39 12.16
N THR A 151 0.19 -22.32 11.43
CA THR A 151 1.29 -23.26 11.60
C THR A 151 2.24 -22.72 12.68
N ALA A 152 2.88 -23.60 13.45
CA ALA A 152 3.84 -23.18 14.49
C ALA A 152 4.98 -22.28 13.94
N LYS A 153 5.29 -22.42 12.64
CA LYS A 153 6.21 -21.56 11.89
C LYS A 153 5.70 -20.12 11.75
N ASP A 154 4.40 -19.91 11.58
CA ASP A 154 3.79 -18.57 11.53
C ASP A 154 3.92 -17.89 12.89
N GLY A 155 3.72 -18.65 13.98
CA GLY A 155 3.94 -18.17 15.35
C GLY A 155 5.39 -17.74 15.60
N ALA A 156 6.37 -18.52 15.13
CA ALA A 156 7.78 -18.17 15.23
C ALA A 156 8.15 -16.91 14.42
N VAL A 157 7.58 -16.74 13.23
CA VAL A 157 7.78 -15.53 12.41
C VAL A 157 7.17 -14.30 13.07
N VAL A 158 5.98 -14.39 13.66
CA VAL A 158 5.37 -13.26 14.38
C VAL A 158 6.15 -12.92 15.64
N ALA A 159 6.59 -13.93 16.42
CA ALA A 159 7.38 -13.71 17.62
C ALA A 159 8.73 -13.05 17.32
N THR A 160 9.45 -13.52 16.30
CA THR A 160 10.71 -12.91 15.86
C THR A 160 10.50 -11.49 15.35
N ALA A 161 9.42 -11.22 14.62
CA ALA A 161 9.08 -9.88 14.16
C ALA A 161 8.76 -8.92 15.33
N LEU A 162 8.00 -9.37 16.33
CA LEU A 162 7.69 -8.59 17.53
C LEU A 162 8.92 -8.34 18.39
N LEU A 163 9.83 -9.31 18.54
CA LEU A 163 11.09 -9.15 19.25
C LEU A 163 12.03 -8.17 18.52
N CYS A 164 12.08 -8.25 17.18
CA CYS A 164 12.85 -7.29 16.38
C CYS A 164 12.25 -5.87 16.51
N PHE A 165 10.92 -5.74 16.44
CA PHE A 165 10.25 -4.45 16.57
C PHE A 165 10.40 -3.83 17.97
N THR A 166 10.27 -4.63 19.02
CA THR A 166 10.46 -4.19 20.41
C THR A 166 11.92 -3.87 20.72
N GLY A 167 12.88 -4.64 20.17
CA GLY A 167 14.31 -4.35 20.26
C GLY A 167 14.68 -3.04 19.58
N VAL A 168 14.15 -2.80 18.38
CA VAL A 168 14.28 -1.53 17.66
C VAL A 168 13.63 -0.40 18.46
N TRP A 169 12.43 -0.59 19.00
CA TRP A 169 11.74 0.43 19.78
C TRP A 169 12.47 0.78 21.09
N LEU A 170 13.07 -0.20 21.77
CA LEU A 170 13.87 0.01 22.97
C LEU A 170 15.20 0.71 22.65
N LEU A 171 15.86 0.37 21.54
CA LEU A 171 17.08 1.03 21.07
C LEU A 171 16.86 2.51 20.71
N PHE A 172 15.66 2.87 20.22
CA PHE A 172 15.31 4.22 19.80
C PHE A 172 14.56 5.04 20.87
N ARG A 173 14.47 4.54 22.12
CA ARG A 173 13.83 5.24 23.24
C ARG A 173 14.79 6.16 24.04
N VAL A 174 16.06 6.23 23.64
CA VAL A 174 17.08 7.15 24.20
C VAL A 174 17.10 8.45 23.40
#